data_AF-A0A847QLR2-F1
#
_entry.id   AF-A0A847QLR2-F1
#
_cell.length_a   1.000
_cell.length_b   1.000
_cell.length_c   1.000
_cell.angle_alpha   90.00
_cell.angle_beta   90.00
_cell.angle_gamma   90.00
#
_symmetry.space_group_name_H-M   'P 1'
#
loop_
_entity.id
_entity.type
_entity.pdbx_description
1 polymer ?
#
loop_
_entity_poly.entity_id
_entity_poly.type
_entity_poly.pdbx_seq_one_letter_code
_entity_poly.pdbx_strand_id
1 'polypeptide(L)'
;SVARKEIKFRIKAAEENFRLYLEQLFTPETAKVTWYVEQDQVSITNAKMLSTVLSDLCDKYYCDCPPVRNEMISYERLSSAASRARRVLVEAMITNEEEKNLELQGFGPEVAIYKSLLRREGLHVKDEQTGCWQFTLGINQNNKYQALWTLIDQCLDSAKEGITVEDILDLLKAPPFGLRQGPAPIYINLYLIVHAESVAVFQEGTYRPYLSAAEAALMIKRPDLFTLRKYIFTDIDRAVFSTYKNLLKAVRIEGKPGLRNANLISVVGPLVNFIESLPAYTKNTKQISREARRVRLAIQNSVDPARLIFEDLPKAVGVKVDAKETIPMNKHLQNKLHTALYELSQAFPNLNKEIQKVALAVFKCDTLDRLIESQRNRVKPLVKICNDGEVKQLLLAMKRDSHNAAEWVKGIAGLIMGKPIESWNDNDLAIFEARLHDYANRINHLETLASVKAKLSREGARVISMMMPDGSIRRAVITGADENYKGKKKAKDIISKNSRDEAQAILVALAEELLDGVDK
;
A
#
# COMPACT_ATOMS: atom_id res chain seq x y z
N SER A 1 -0.11 45.00 54.93
CA SER A 1 -1.24 45.90 55.24
C SER A 1 -2.38 45.09 55.82
N VAL A 2 -2.92 45.55 56.96
CA VAL A 2 -4.09 44.97 57.65
C VAL A 2 -5.32 44.91 56.73
N ALA A 3 -5.50 45.91 55.86
CA ALA A 3 -6.60 45.98 54.90
C ALA A 3 -6.65 44.78 53.93
N ARG A 4 -5.49 44.26 53.48
CA ARG A 4 -5.46 43.07 52.60
C ARG A 4 -5.87 41.79 53.32
N LYS A 5 -5.61 41.68 54.64
CA LYS A 5 -6.05 40.53 55.45
C LYS A 5 -7.55 40.58 55.69
N GLU A 6 -8.10 41.76 55.99
CA GLU A 6 -9.54 41.98 56.16
C GLU A 6 -10.34 41.66 54.89
N ILE A 7 -9.88 42.11 53.72
CA ILE A 7 -10.53 41.79 52.44
C ILE A 7 -10.55 40.27 52.18
N LYS A 8 -9.43 39.58 52.40
CA LYS A 8 -9.37 38.11 52.23
C LYS A 8 -10.31 37.39 53.20
N PHE A 9 -10.42 37.85 54.44
CA PHE A 9 -11.34 37.29 55.42
C PHE A 9 -12.80 37.48 55.01
N ARG A 10 -13.19 38.67 54.55
CA ARG A 10 -14.56 38.94 54.07
C ARG A 10 -14.92 38.14 52.82
N ILE A 11 -14.00 37.97 51.88
CA ILE A 11 -14.21 37.12 50.71
C ILE A 11 -14.47 35.67 51.16
N LYS A 12 -13.64 35.13 52.06
CA LYS A 12 -13.81 33.77 52.56
C LYS A 12 -15.15 33.58 53.30
N ALA A 13 -15.55 34.54 54.13
CA ALA A 13 -16.83 34.51 54.84
C ALA A 13 -18.02 34.58 53.86
N ALA A 14 -17.93 35.38 52.80
CA ALA A 14 -18.94 35.43 51.74
C ALA A 14 -19.01 34.11 50.96
N GLU A 15 -17.87 33.50 50.64
CA GLU A 15 -17.81 32.17 49.99
C GLU A 15 -18.41 31.07 50.86
N GLU A 16 -18.14 31.07 52.17
CA GLU A 16 -18.73 30.11 53.12
C GLU A 16 -20.25 30.29 53.22
N ASN A 17 -20.74 31.53 53.36
CA ASN A 17 -22.18 31.81 53.38
C ASN A 17 -22.87 31.39 52.07
N PHE A 18 -22.22 31.62 50.93
CA PHE A 18 -22.74 31.21 49.63
C PHE A 18 -22.82 29.67 49.51
N ARG A 19 -21.80 28.94 49.98
CA ARG A 19 -21.82 27.47 50.00
C ARG A 19 -22.93 26.93 50.89
N LEU A 20 -23.11 27.48 52.09
CA LEU A 20 -24.20 27.09 53.00
C LEU A 20 -25.58 27.33 52.36
N TYR A 21 -25.76 28.46 51.68
CA TYR A 21 -27.01 28.74 50.97
C TYR A 21 -27.25 27.75 49.81
N LEU A 22 -26.21 27.43 49.04
CA LEU A 22 -26.31 26.41 47.99
C LEU A 22 -26.67 25.04 48.56
N GLU A 23 -26.02 24.59 49.65
CA GLU A 23 -26.33 23.33 50.30
C GLU A 23 -27.81 23.27 50.74
N GLN A 24 -28.34 24.36 51.29
CA GLN A 24 -29.75 24.46 51.69
C GLN A 24 -30.72 24.32 50.50
N LEU A 25 -30.36 24.83 49.30
CA LEU A 25 -31.20 24.71 48.10
C LEU A 25 -31.32 23.28 47.58
N PHE A 26 -30.32 22.43 47.86
CA PHE A 26 -30.32 21.03 47.44
C PHE A 26 -30.66 20.05 48.57
N THR A 27 -30.94 20.57 49.77
CA THR A 27 -31.33 19.75 50.93
C THR A 27 -32.85 19.56 50.93
N PRO A 28 -33.38 18.32 50.85
CA PRO A 28 -34.82 18.06 50.75
C PRO A 28 -35.63 18.57 51.95
N GLU A 29 -34.99 18.72 53.11
CA GLU A 29 -35.62 19.13 54.37
C GLU A 29 -35.90 20.65 54.44
N THR A 30 -35.39 21.44 53.48
CA THR A 30 -35.54 22.89 53.48
C THR A 30 -36.93 23.30 52.98
N ALA A 31 -37.74 23.92 53.84
CA ALA A 31 -39.11 24.37 53.55
C ALA A 31 -39.26 25.38 52.38
N LYS A 32 -38.16 25.87 51.81
CA LYS A 32 -38.13 26.84 50.70
C LYS A 32 -37.92 26.22 49.32
N VAL A 33 -37.82 24.89 49.23
CA VAL A 33 -37.56 24.17 47.97
C VAL A 33 -38.84 23.46 47.52
N THR A 34 -39.23 23.66 46.26
CA THR A 34 -40.35 22.96 45.62
C THR A 34 -39.81 21.99 44.58
N TRP A 35 -40.14 20.71 44.71
CA TRP A 35 -39.68 19.66 43.80
C TRP A 35 -40.74 19.37 42.74
N TYR A 36 -40.31 19.26 41.50
CA TYR A 36 -41.15 18.85 40.37
C TYR A 36 -40.57 17.59 39.74
N VAL A 37 -41.42 16.59 39.52
CA VAL A 37 -41.09 15.33 38.83
C VAL A 37 -42.07 15.21 37.68
N GLU A 38 -41.56 15.19 36.44
CA GLU A 38 -42.40 15.06 35.23
C GLU A 38 -43.55 16.08 35.15
N GLN A 39 -43.31 17.30 35.64
CA GLN A 39 -44.27 18.42 35.75
C GLN A 39 -45.22 18.37 36.96
N ASP A 40 -45.24 17.27 37.71
CA ASP A 40 -46.02 17.15 38.94
C ASP A 40 -45.22 17.63 40.16
N GLN A 41 -45.86 18.40 41.03
CA GLN A 41 -45.26 18.82 42.29
C GLN A 41 -45.21 17.63 43.26
N VAL A 42 -44.01 17.28 43.73
CA VAL A 42 -43.78 16.17 44.66
C VAL A 42 -43.21 16.70 45.98
N SER A 43 -43.68 16.16 47.10
CA SER A 43 -43.14 16.51 48.42
C SER A 43 -42.00 15.55 48.78
N ILE A 44 -40.75 15.98 48.58
CA ILE A 44 -39.56 15.21 48.98
C ILE A 44 -39.11 15.71 50.36
N THR A 45 -39.24 14.86 51.38
CA THR A 45 -39.03 15.26 52.79
C THR A 45 -37.67 14.89 53.36
N ASN A 46 -36.91 14.00 52.70
CA ASN A 46 -35.60 13.58 53.15
C ASN A 46 -34.72 13.11 51.97
N ALA A 47 -33.42 12.99 52.21
CA ALA A 47 -32.44 12.54 51.22
C ALA A 47 -32.75 11.15 50.64
N LYS A 48 -33.32 10.24 51.45
CA LYS A 48 -33.66 8.89 50.99
C LYS A 48 -34.76 8.91 49.92
N MET A 49 -35.82 9.70 50.14
CA MET A 49 -36.89 9.88 49.16
C MET A 49 -36.37 10.52 47.88
N LEU A 50 -35.46 11.51 47.98
CA LEU A 50 -34.82 12.09 46.80
C LEU A 50 -34.08 11.01 46.00
N SER A 51 -33.28 10.18 46.66
CA SER A 51 -32.56 9.08 46.01
C SER A 51 -33.50 8.05 45.38
N THR A 52 -34.61 7.70 46.03
CA THR A 52 -35.61 6.77 45.47
C THR A 52 -36.25 7.34 44.21
N VAL A 53 -36.73 8.58 44.26
CA VAL A 53 -37.34 9.25 43.09
C VAL A 53 -36.36 9.34 41.92
N LEU A 54 -35.09 9.68 42.18
CA LEU A 54 -34.06 9.71 41.15
C LEU A 54 -33.77 8.31 40.59
N SER A 55 -33.78 7.27 41.42
CA SER A 55 -33.62 5.88 40.97
C SER A 55 -34.77 5.47 40.06
N ASP A 56 -36.01 5.74 40.46
CA ASP A 56 -37.21 5.40 39.68
C ASP A 56 -37.23 6.11 38.32
N LEU A 57 -36.81 7.39 38.28
CA LEU A 57 -36.64 8.13 37.03
C LEU A 57 -35.53 7.54 36.16
N CYS A 58 -34.40 7.15 36.76
CA CYS A 58 -33.34 6.48 36.01
C CYS A 58 -33.80 5.15 35.42
N ASP A 59 -34.52 4.34 36.18
CA ASP A 59 -35.06 3.06 35.72
C ASP A 59 -36.11 3.25 34.61
N LYS A 60 -36.87 4.36 34.65
CA LYS A 60 -37.85 4.72 33.62
C LYS A 60 -37.20 5.22 32.33
N TYR A 61 -36.26 6.16 32.41
CA TYR A 61 -35.68 6.82 31.23
C TYR A 61 -34.48 6.08 30.64
N TYR A 62 -33.80 5.22 31.42
CA TYR A 62 -32.62 4.47 30.99
C TYR A 62 -32.84 2.95 31.09
N CYS A 63 -34.05 2.49 30.78
CA CYS A 63 -34.49 1.11 30.95
C CYS A 63 -33.70 0.08 30.13
N ASP A 64 -33.09 0.51 29.01
CA ASP A 64 -32.35 -0.37 28.10
C ASP A 64 -30.84 -0.35 28.37
N CYS A 65 -30.38 0.41 29.37
CA CYS A 65 -28.98 0.49 29.75
C CYS A 65 -28.47 -0.87 30.29
N PRO A 66 -27.44 -1.47 29.68
CA PRO A 66 -26.86 -2.68 30.24
C PRO A 66 -26.14 -2.41 31.57
N PRO A 67 -26.02 -3.41 32.46
CA PRO A 67 -25.35 -3.23 33.73
C PRO A 67 -23.85 -2.92 33.57
N VAL A 68 -23.44 -1.70 33.92
CA VAL A 68 -22.02 -1.28 33.92
C VAL A 68 -21.46 -1.41 35.34
N ARG A 69 -20.91 -2.59 35.67
CA ARG A 69 -20.36 -2.92 37.00
C ARG A 69 -18.91 -2.46 37.18
N ASN A 70 -18.61 -1.24 36.76
CA ASN A 70 -17.29 -0.63 36.89
C ASN A 70 -17.40 0.89 36.99
N GLU A 71 -17.36 1.40 38.21
CA GLU A 71 -17.53 2.83 38.47
C GLU A 71 -16.44 3.66 37.80
N MET A 72 -15.19 3.17 37.76
CA MET A 72 -14.05 3.89 37.18
C MET A 72 -14.28 4.32 35.72
N ILE A 73 -15.10 3.56 34.98
CA ILE A 73 -15.43 3.85 33.58
C ILE A 73 -16.84 4.44 33.41
N SER A 74 -17.64 4.51 34.47
CA SER A 74 -19.02 5.01 34.46
C SER A 74 -19.11 6.52 34.72
N TYR A 75 -18.19 7.30 34.15
CA TYR A 75 -18.13 8.76 34.32
C TYR A 75 -18.20 9.49 32.97
N GLU A 76 -18.79 10.68 32.97
CA GLU A 76 -18.85 11.55 31.79
C GLU A 76 -17.45 11.99 31.34
N ARG A 77 -16.59 12.35 32.30
CA ARG A 77 -15.19 12.66 32.07
C ARG A 77 -14.32 11.66 32.81
N LEU A 78 -13.68 10.78 32.04
CA LEU A 78 -12.75 9.79 32.60
C LEU A 78 -11.49 10.45 33.16
N SER A 79 -10.94 9.86 34.22
CA SER A 79 -9.59 10.16 34.67
C SER A 79 -8.56 9.75 33.62
N SER A 80 -7.36 10.33 33.67
CA SER A 80 -6.26 9.93 32.77
C SER A 80 -5.92 8.44 32.88
N ALA A 81 -6.00 7.88 34.09
CA ALA A 81 -5.82 6.47 34.36
C ALA A 81 -6.93 5.61 33.73
N ALA A 82 -8.20 5.98 33.92
CA ALA A 82 -9.35 5.26 33.36
C ALA A 82 -9.36 5.32 31.82
N SER A 83 -9.05 6.48 31.24
CA SER A 83 -8.94 6.64 29.78
C SER A 83 -7.81 5.81 29.19
N ARG A 84 -6.67 5.72 29.87
CA ARG A 84 -5.55 4.85 29.46
C ARG A 84 -5.95 3.39 29.54
N ALA A 85 -6.57 2.98 30.63
CA ALA A 85 -7.02 1.60 30.84
C ALA A 85 -8.04 1.15 29.79
N ARG A 86 -9.00 2.01 29.44
CA ARG A 86 -9.94 1.77 28.34
C ARG A 86 -9.22 1.56 27.00
N ARG A 87 -8.24 2.41 26.69
CA ARG A 87 -7.46 2.31 25.45
C ARG A 87 -6.68 1.00 25.40
N VAL A 88 -5.95 0.67 26.46
CA VAL A 88 -5.16 -0.58 26.56
C VAL A 88 -6.07 -1.81 26.41
N LEU A 89 -7.25 -1.79 27.03
CA LEU A 89 -8.22 -2.87 26.85
C LEU A 89 -8.65 -3.02 25.40
N VAL A 90 -9.06 -1.94 24.73
CA VAL A 90 -9.53 -2.01 23.34
C VAL A 90 -8.41 -2.44 22.39
N GLU A 91 -7.17 -2.00 22.63
CA GLU A 91 -6.00 -2.48 21.88
C GLU A 91 -5.82 -4.00 22.05
N ALA A 92 -5.90 -4.49 23.29
CA ALA A 92 -5.80 -5.92 23.59
C ALA A 92 -6.97 -6.75 23.01
N MET A 93 -8.18 -6.19 22.97
CA MET A 93 -9.34 -6.83 22.34
C MET A 93 -9.11 -7.12 20.86
N ILE A 94 -8.27 -6.33 20.20
CA ILE A 94 -8.02 -6.45 18.76
C ILE A 94 -6.80 -7.32 18.46
N THR A 95 -5.74 -7.22 19.27
CA THR A 95 -4.51 -7.97 19.00
C THR A 95 -4.56 -9.39 19.55
N ASN A 96 -5.29 -9.59 20.65
CA ASN A 96 -5.20 -10.80 21.48
C ASN A 96 -6.58 -11.43 21.70
N GLU A 97 -7.49 -11.32 20.73
CA GLU A 97 -8.88 -11.80 20.86
C GLU A 97 -8.98 -13.31 21.12
N GLU A 98 -8.05 -14.10 20.57
CA GLU A 98 -8.05 -15.56 20.68
C GLU A 98 -7.47 -16.05 22.02
N GLU A 99 -6.89 -15.13 22.79
CA GLU A 99 -6.11 -15.43 23.98
C GLU A 99 -6.90 -15.30 25.28
N LYS A 100 -6.58 -16.17 26.24
CA LYS A 100 -7.20 -16.12 27.56
C LYS A 100 -6.93 -14.77 28.24
N ASN A 101 -7.99 -14.08 28.62
CA ASN A 101 -7.92 -12.73 29.21
C ASN A 101 -7.25 -11.67 28.32
N LEU A 102 -7.17 -11.87 27.00
CA LEU A 102 -6.52 -10.94 26.07
C LEU A 102 -5.02 -10.74 26.40
N GLU A 103 -4.40 -11.72 27.04
CA GLU A 103 -3.05 -11.66 27.64
C GLU A 103 -2.84 -10.56 28.69
N LEU A 104 -3.90 -9.92 29.18
CA LEU A 104 -3.80 -8.91 30.23
C LEU A 104 -3.35 -9.55 31.55
N GLN A 105 -2.23 -9.06 32.10
CA GLN A 105 -1.62 -9.59 33.33
C GLN A 105 -1.84 -8.66 34.54
N GLY A 106 -1.77 -9.25 35.74
CA GLY A 106 -1.83 -8.52 37.00
C GLY A 106 -3.25 -8.09 37.42
N PHE A 107 -3.31 -6.96 38.13
CA PHE A 107 -4.53 -6.40 38.74
C PHE A 107 -4.73 -4.93 38.37
N GLY A 108 -4.20 -4.51 37.22
CA GLY A 108 -4.31 -3.14 36.75
C GLY A 108 -5.76 -2.74 36.40
N PRO A 109 -6.01 -1.44 36.23
CA PRO A 109 -7.33 -0.91 35.90
C PRO A 109 -7.94 -1.54 34.63
N GLU A 110 -7.15 -1.81 33.60
CA GLU A 110 -7.56 -2.47 32.35
C GLU A 110 -8.06 -3.90 32.57
N VAL A 111 -7.40 -4.66 33.47
CA VAL A 111 -7.82 -6.00 33.86
C VAL A 111 -9.15 -5.95 34.60
N ALA A 112 -9.34 -4.95 35.47
CA ALA A 112 -10.60 -4.76 36.19
C ALA A 112 -11.75 -4.44 35.24
N ILE A 113 -11.54 -3.52 34.29
CA ILE A 113 -12.52 -3.18 33.23
C ILE A 113 -12.88 -4.46 32.45
N TYR A 114 -11.89 -5.16 31.89
CA TYR A 114 -12.10 -6.40 31.13
C TYR A 114 -12.93 -7.44 31.90
N LYS A 115 -12.54 -7.73 33.14
CA LYS A 115 -13.21 -8.73 33.98
C LYS A 115 -14.67 -8.34 34.25
N SER A 116 -14.91 -7.07 34.53
CA SER A 116 -16.24 -6.56 34.89
C SER A 116 -17.22 -6.46 33.72
N LEU A 117 -16.76 -6.03 32.54
CA LEU A 117 -17.64 -5.67 31.42
C LEU A 117 -17.74 -6.75 30.36
N LEU A 118 -16.69 -7.55 30.15
CA LEU A 118 -16.62 -8.53 29.07
C LEU A 118 -16.67 -9.96 29.62
N ARG A 119 -15.74 -10.32 30.51
CA ARG A 119 -15.62 -11.70 31.00
C ARG A 119 -16.79 -12.13 31.87
N ARG A 120 -17.19 -11.31 32.85
CA ARG A 120 -18.29 -11.64 33.78
C ARG A 120 -19.63 -11.76 33.05
N GLU A 121 -19.82 -10.94 32.03
CA GLU A 121 -21.07 -10.84 31.26
C GLU A 121 -21.10 -11.82 30.07
N GLY A 122 -20.07 -12.69 29.95
CA GLY A 122 -20.04 -13.77 28.96
C GLY A 122 -19.83 -13.31 27.52
N LEU A 123 -19.26 -12.12 27.31
CA LEU A 123 -18.99 -11.56 25.99
C LEU A 123 -17.65 -12.02 25.41
N HIS A 124 -16.80 -12.64 26.23
CA HIS A 124 -15.55 -13.26 25.81
C HIS A 124 -15.49 -14.68 26.39
N VAL A 125 -15.63 -15.68 25.53
CA VAL A 125 -15.87 -17.08 25.91
C VAL A 125 -14.82 -17.98 25.29
N LYS A 126 -14.57 -19.12 25.92
CA LYS A 126 -13.73 -20.16 25.35
C LYS A 126 -14.58 -21.03 24.43
N ASP A 127 -14.16 -21.22 23.20
CA ASP A 127 -14.71 -22.21 22.30
C ASP A 127 -14.24 -23.60 22.74
N GLU A 128 -15.18 -24.50 23.02
CA GLU A 128 -14.87 -25.85 23.48
C GLU A 128 -14.32 -26.76 22.37
N GLN A 129 -14.60 -26.45 21.10
CA GLN A 129 -14.17 -27.25 19.95
C GLN A 129 -12.76 -26.88 19.50
N THR A 130 -12.46 -25.58 19.42
CA THR A 130 -11.15 -25.09 18.95
C THR A 130 -10.17 -24.87 20.11
N GLY A 131 -10.68 -24.69 21.34
CA GLY A 131 -9.87 -24.37 22.51
C GLY A 131 -9.43 -22.91 22.58
N CYS A 132 -9.65 -22.12 21.53
CA CYS A 132 -9.38 -20.68 21.46
C CYS A 132 -10.46 -19.88 22.19
N TRP A 133 -10.13 -18.64 22.55
CA TRP A 133 -11.13 -17.69 23.02
C TRP A 133 -11.75 -16.93 21.85
N GLN A 134 -12.99 -16.48 22.01
CA GLN A 134 -13.67 -15.68 21.01
C GLN A 134 -14.67 -14.72 21.66
N PHE A 135 -14.88 -13.58 21.00
CA PHE A 135 -15.92 -12.66 21.40
C PHE A 135 -17.29 -13.11 20.88
N THR A 136 -18.32 -12.83 21.66
CA THR A 136 -19.71 -13.07 21.30
C THR A 136 -20.56 -11.92 21.80
N LEU A 137 -21.67 -11.64 21.13
CA LEU A 137 -22.67 -10.68 21.60
C LEU A 137 -23.68 -11.31 22.57
N GLY A 138 -23.49 -12.58 22.95
CA GLY A 138 -24.30 -13.33 23.91
C GLY A 138 -25.26 -14.30 23.23
N ILE A 139 -25.34 -15.54 23.74
CA ILE A 139 -26.15 -16.65 23.19
C ILE A 139 -27.44 -16.89 24.01
N ASN A 140 -27.57 -16.24 25.18
CA ASN A 140 -28.64 -16.54 26.14
C ASN A 140 -29.88 -15.65 25.97
N GLN A 141 -31.07 -16.24 26.10
CA GLN A 141 -32.41 -15.64 25.89
C GLN A 141 -32.75 -14.45 26.82
N ASN A 142 -31.89 -14.10 27.79
CA ASN A 142 -32.02 -12.95 28.70
C ASN A 142 -30.84 -11.97 28.54
N ASN A 143 -30.46 -11.67 27.29
CA ASN A 143 -29.33 -10.81 27.02
C ASN A 143 -29.67 -9.34 27.33
N LYS A 144 -29.17 -8.83 28.45
CA LYS A 144 -29.29 -7.42 28.86
C LYS A 144 -28.62 -6.44 27.90
N TYR A 145 -27.85 -6.95 26.95
CA TYR A 145 -27.19 -6.19 25.89
C TYR A 145 -27.94 -6.27 24.56
N GLN A 146 -29.05 -7.01 24.45
CA GLN A 146 -29.77 -7.19 23.18
C GLN A 146 -30.28 -5.86 22.62
N ALA A 147 -30.84 -5.00 23.48
CA ALA A 147 -31.32 -3.68 23.09
C ALA A 147 -30.17 -2.84 22.50
N LEU A 148 -28.99 -2.90 23.12
CA LEU A 148 -27.78 -2.22 22.67
C LEU A 148 -27.38 -2.64 21.25
N TRP A 149 -27.30 -3.96 21.00
CA TRP A 149 -26.94 -4.49 19.69
C TRP A 149 -28.00 -4.18 18.64
N THR A 150 -29.27 -4.27 19.01
CA THR A 150 -30.40 -3.96 18.12
C THR A 150 -30.37 -2.49 17.69
N LEU A 151 -30.04 -1.56 18.59
CA LEU A 151 -29.90 -0.15 18.23
C LEU A 151 -28.76 0.07 17.23
N ILE A 152 -27.59 -0.57 17.46
CA ILE A 152 -26.45 -0.47 16.53
C ILE A 152 -26.82 -1.05 15.16
N ASP A 153 -27.52 -2.18 15.12
CA ASP A 153 -28.05 -2.77 13.88
C ASP A 153 -29.00 -1.81 13.15
N GLN A 154 -29.97 -1.21 13.85
CA GLN A 154 -30.91 -0.25 13.28
C GLN A 154 -30.19 0.99 12.71
N CYS A 155 -29.19 1.51 13.42
CA CYS A 155 -28.36 2.61 12.95
C CYS A 155 -27.70 2.26 11.62
N LEU A 156 -27.09 1.08 11.54
CA LEU A 156 -26.40 0.60 10.35
C LEU A 156 -27.36 0.29 9.19
N ASP A 157 -28.55 -0.24 9.47
CA ASP A 157 -29.56 -0.58 8.46
C ASP A 157 -30.24 0.67 7.88
N SER A 158 -30.40 1.72 8.68
CA SER A 158 -31.02 2.99 8.25
C SER A 158 -30.13 3.84 7.32
N ALA A 159 -28.81 3.68 7.42
CA ALA A 159 -27.83 4.53 6.74
C ALA A 159 -27.16 3.81 5.55
N LYS A 160 -27.74 3.96 4.33
CA LYS A 160 -27.21 3.33 3.10
C LYS A 160 -25.75 3.72 2.76
N GLU A 161 -25.36 4.95 3.09
CA GLU A 161 -24.00 5.47 2.87
C GLU A 161 -23.05 5.19 4.05
N GLY A 162 -23.58 4.62 5.13
CA GLY A 162 -22.87 4.42 6.40
C GLY A 162 -23.19 5.51 7.43
N ILE A 163 -22.88 5.23 8.69
CA ILE A 163 -23.10 6.11 9.84
C ILE A 163 -21.78 6.32 10.59
N THR A 164 -21.55 7.51 11.16
CA THR A 164 -20.31 7.73 11.91
C THR A 164 -20.34 7.02 13.26
N VAL A 165 -19.15 6.67 13.79
CA VAL A 165 -19.04 6.11 15.14
C VAL A 165 -19.47 7.15 16.18
N GLU A 166 -19.26 8.43 15.91
CA GLU A 166 -19.71 9.53 16.79
C GLU A 166 -21.23 9.56 16.92
N ASP A 167 -21.96 9.49 15.81
CA ASP A 167 -23.43 9.48 15.81
C ASP A 167 -23.98 8.28 16.60
N ILE A 168 -23.39 7.09 16.42
CA ILE A 168 -23.78 5.90 17.20
C ILE A 168 -23.52 6.15 18.69
N LEU A 169 -22.35 6.69 19.05
CA LEU A 169 -22.02 6.98 20.45
C LEU A 169 -22.98 7.98 21.07
N ASP A 170 -23.43 8.99 20.31
CA ASP A 170 -24.37 9.99 20.80
C ASP A 170 -25.77 9.41 21.02
N LEU A 171 -26.22 8.50 20.14
CA LEU A 171 -27.46 7.74 20.36
C LEU A 171 -27.37 6.84 21.60
N LEU A 172 -26.21 6.21 21.85
CA LEU A 172 -25.99 5.40 23.04
C LEU A 172 -25.95 6.21 24.34
N LYS A 173 -25.57 7.49 24.29
CA LYS A 173 -25.59 8.41 25.43
C LYS A 173 -26.99 8.93 25.73
N ALA A 174 -27.89 8.93 24.76
CA ALA A 174 -29.26 9.37 24.93
C ALA A 174 -30.13 8.29 25.61
N PRO A 175 -31.28 8.66 26.21
CA PRO A 175 -32.35 7.70 26.52
C PRO A 175 -32.72 6.86 25.29
N PRO A 176 -32.96 5.53 25.41
CA PRO A 176 -33.17 4.77 26.64
C PRO A 176 -31.90 4.13 27.25
N PHE A 177 -30.70 4.50 26.81
CA PHE A 177 -29.45 3.86 27.27
C PHE A 177 -28.69 4.71 28.28
N GLY A 178 -28.44 5.99 28.02
CA GLY A 178 -27.67 6.84 28.95
C GLY A 178 -26.23 6.37 29.18
N LEU A 179 -25.63 5.61 28.25
CA LEU A 179 -24.29 5.05 28.43
C LEU A 179 -23.25 6.16 28.49
N ARG A 180 -22.43 6.13 29.54
CA ARG A 180 -21.33 7.10 29.71
C ARG A 180 -20.24 6.87 28.67
N GLN A 181 -19.39 7.89 28.51
CA GLN A 181 -18.27 7.91 27.56
C GLN A 181 -17.33 6.71 27.70
N GLY A 182 -17.19 6.14 28.90
CA GLY A 182 -16.29 5.02 29.16
C GLY A 182 -16.69 3.69 28.53
N PRO A 183 -17.85 3.10 28.86
CA PRO A 183 -18.25 1.80 28.35
C PRO A 183 -18.62 1.79 26.86
N ALA A 184 -19.24 2.85 26.33
CA ALA A 184 -19.79 2.83 24.97
C ALA A 184 -18.75 2.52 23.87
N PRO A 185 -17.53 3.10 23.85
CA PRO A 185 -16.52 2.75 22.86
C PRO A 185 -16.03 1.30 22.96
N ILE A 186 -16.04 0.69 24.16
CA ILE A 186 -15.68 -0.72 24.32
C ILE A 186 -16.71 -1.60 23.60
N TYR A 187 -17.99 -1.31 23.79
CA TYR A 187 -19.07 -2.07 23.16
C TYR A 187 -19.12 -1.90 21.64
N ILE A 188 -18.81 -0.72 21.11
CA ILE A 188 -18.68 -0.54 19.66
C ILE A 188 -17.53 -1.37 19.11
N ASN A 189 -16.36 -1.36 19.76
CA ASN A 189 -15.22 -2.17 19.31
C ASN A 189 -15.54 -3.68 19.40
N LEU A 190 -16.22 -4.12 20.47
CA LEU A 190 -16.72 -5.49 20.60
C LEU A 190 -17.66 -5.86 19.44
N TYR A 191 -18.66 -5.02 19.15
CA TYR A 191 -19.61 -5.24 18.06
C TYR A 191 -18.88 -5.35 16.71
N LEU A 192 -17.90 -4.48 16.48
CA LEU A 192 -17.06 -4.52 15.29
C LEU A 192 -16.25 -5.83 15.17
N ILE A 193 -15.65 -6.30 16.26
CA ILE A 193 -14.90 -7.55 16.28
C ILE A 193 -15.83 -8.73 15.93
N VAL A 194 -16.98 -8.84 16.59
CA VAL A 194 -17.92 -9.94 16.35
C VAL A 194 -18.51 -9.89 14.94
N HIS A 195 -18.86 -8.70 14.46
CA HIS A 195 -19.37 -8.48 13.10
C HIS A 195 -18.27 -8.12 12.11
N ALA A 196 -17.06 -8.64 12.32
CA ALA A 196 -15.94 -8.40 11.44
C ALA A 196 -16.24 -8.81 9.99
N GLU A 197 -17.16 -9.77 9.76
CA GLU A 197 -17.53 -10.23 8.42
C GLU A 197 -18.66 -9.47 7.72
N SER A 198 -19.46 -8.71 8.46
CA SER A 198 -20.66 -8.03 7.94
C SER A 198 -20.59 -6.51 8.06
N VAL A 199 -19.61 -5.96 8.78
CA VAL A 199 -19.50 -4.51 8.99
C VAL A 199 -18.13 -4.03 8.54
N ALA A 200 -18.15 -3.16 7.54
CA ALA A 200 -16.98 -2.44 7.06
C ALA A 200 -16.72 -1.18 7.88
N VAL A 201 -15.44 -0.92 8.10
CA VAL A 201 -14.94 0.30 8.75
C VAL A 201 -14.27 1.16 7.69
N PHE A 202 -14.67 2.42 7.61
CA PHE A 202 -14.02 3.44 6.78
C PHE A 202 -13.42 4.49 7.70
N GLN A 203 -12.21 4.94 7.40
CA GLN A 203 -11.60 6.10 8.05
C GLN A 203 -11.44 7.19 7.00
N GLU A 204 -12.07 8.35 7.21
CA GLU A 204 -12.01 9.49 6.29
C GLU A 204 -12.35 9.08 4.85
N GLY A 205 -13.39 8.24 4.70
CA GLY A 205 -13.84 7.69 3.43
C GLY A 205 -12.98 6.54 2.87
N THR A 206 -11.84 6.21 3.48
CA THR A 206 -10.97 5.11 3.05
C THR A 206 -11.32 3.82 3.79
N TYR A 207 -11.59 2.74 3.04
CA TYR A 207 -11.86 1.43 3.66
C TYR A 207 -10.66 0.91 4.45
N ARG A 208 -10.91 0.46 5.68
CA ARG A 208 -9.91 -0.16 6.56
C ARG A 208 -10.11 -1.68 6.60
N PRO A 209 -9.27 -2.45 5.89
CA PRO A 209 -9.38 -3.90 5.83
C PRO A 209 -8.95 -4.60 7.12
N TYR A 210 -8.03 -3.97 7.85
CA TYR A 210 -7.59 -4.38 9.17
C TYR A 210 -8.03 -3.29 10.14
N LEU A 211 -8.54 -3.68 11.31
CA LEU A 211 -8.65 -2.76 12.44
C LEU A 211 -7.48 -3.06 13.36
N SER A 212 -6.46 -2.21 13.32
CA SER A 212 -5.28 -2.31 14.16
C SER A 212 -5.53 -1.65 15.53
N ALA A 213 -4.69 -1.99 16.50
CA ALA A 213 -4.66 -1.32 17.81
C ALA A 213 -4.57 0.22 17.66
N ALA A 214 -3.79 0.70 16.69
CA ALA A 214 -3.63 2.13 16.41
C ALA A 214 -4.94 2.76 15.92
N GLU A 215 -5.66 2.11 14.99
CA GLU A 215 -6.92 2.60 14.46
C GLU A 215 -8.02 2.59 15.53
N ALA A 216 -8.09 1.58 16.38
CA ALA A 216 -9.06 1.55 17.46
C ALA A 216 -8.78 2.57 18.56
N ALA A 217 -7.50 2.77 18.91
CA ALA A 217 -7.10 3.86 19.79
C ALA A 217 -7.44 5.24 19.21
N LEU A 218 -7.31 5.40 17.89
CA LEU A 218 -7.72 6.61 17.18
C LEU A 218 -9.25 6.77 17.17
N MET A 219 -10.00 5.69 16.92
CA MET A 219 -11.47 5.68 16.93
C MET A 219 -12.04 6.10 18.28
N ILE A 220 -11.42 5.67 19.39
CA ILE A 220 -11.81 6.14 20.73
C ILE A 220 -11.60 7.65 20.91
N LYS A 221 -10.56 8.21 20.29
CA LYS A 221 -10.17 9.62 20.45
C LYS A 221 -10.90 10.55 19.47
N ARG A 222 -11.18 10.06 18.27
CA ARG A 222 -11.75 10.77 17.12
C ARG A 222 -12.76 9.85 16.42
N PRO A 223 -13.91 9.57 17.04
CA PRO A 223 -14.94 8.71 16.47
C PRO A 223 -15.57 9.32 15.21
N ASP A 224 -15.52 10.65 15.06
CA ASP A 224 -15.97 11.42 13.91
C ASP A 224 -15.27 11.03 12.59
N LEU A 225 -14.04 10.52 12.67
CA LEU A 225 -13.27 10.12 11.50
C LEU A 225 -13.69 8.75 10.94
N PHE A 226 -14.48 7.98 11.68
CA PHE A 226 -14.81 6.61 11.33
C PHE A 226 -16.27 6.46 10.93
N THR A 227 -16.50 5.87 9.76
CA THR A 227 -17.83 5.54 9.24
C THR A 227 -18.00 4.04 9.18
N LEU A 228 -19.10 3.54 9.72
CA LEU A 228 -19.45 2.12 9.69
C LEU A 228 -20.51 1.86 8.63
N ARG A 229 -20.33 0.77 7.88
CA ARG A 229 -21.29 0.35 6.86
C ARG A 229 -21.53 -1.14 6.93
N LYS A 230 -22.79 -1.53 7.04
CA LYS A 230 -23.19 -2.95 7.06
C LYS A 230 -23.34 -3.46 5.63
N TYR A 231 -22.67 -4.57 5.35
CA TYR A 231 -22.80 -5.34 4.12
C TYR A 231 -23.50 -6.66 4.46
N ILE A 232 -24.73 -6.80 3.97
CA ILE A 232 -25.44 -8.07 4.02
C ILE A 232 -25.01 -8.87 2.79
N PHE A 233 -24.15 -9.87 3.01
CA PHE A 233 -23.72 -10.78 1.94
C PHE A 233 -24.73 -11.92 1.81
N THR A 234 -25.43 -11.94 0.68
CA THR A 234 -26.32 -13.03 0.26
C THR A 234 -25.51 -14.26 -0.17
N ASP A 235 -26.17 -15.42 -0.31
CA ASP A 235 -25.54 -16.64 -0.86
C ASP A 235 -24.98 -16.42 -2.28
N ILE A 236 -25.61 -15.53 -3.04
CA ILE A 236 -25.12 -15.07 -4.34
C ILE A 236 -23.78 -14.34 -4.19
N ASP A 237 -23.64 -13.44 -3.21
CA ASP A 237 -22.38 -12.73 -2.97
C ASP A 237 -21.26 -13.73 -2.61
N ARG A 238 -21.58 -14.78 -1.83
CA ARG A 238 -20.63 -15.87 -1.52
C ARG A 238 -20.20 -16.64 -2.78
N ALA A 239 -21.13 -16.92 -3.69
CA ALA A 239 -20.84 -17.54 -4.99
C ALA A 239 -20.00 -16.63 -5.90
N VAL A 240 -20.20 -15.31 -5.82
CA VAL A 240 -19.33 -14.33 -6.49
C VAL A 240 -17.92 -14.44 -5.91
N PHE A 241 -17.76 -14.37 -4.59
CA PHE A 241 -16.44 -14.42 -3.96
C PHE A 241 -15.69 -15.72 -4.25
N SER A 242 -16.38 -16.87 -4.27
CA SER A 242 -15.74 -18.15 -4.63
C SER A 242 -15.26 -18.17 -6.08
N THR A 243 -16.03 -17.57 -6.99
CA THR A 243 -15.64 -17.40 -8.40
C THR A 243 -14.35 -16.58 -8.51
N TYR A 244 -14.29 -15.41 -7.87
CA TYR A 244 -13.09 -14.57 -7.89
C TYR A 244 -11.89 -15.25 -7.22
N LYS A 245 -12.08 -15.95 -6.08
CA LYS A 245 -11.02 -16.75 -5.44
C LYS A 245 -10.43 -17.79 -6.40
N ASN A 246 -11.27 -18.48 -7.16
CA ASN A 246 -10.81 -19.47 -8.13
C ASN A 246 -10.01 -18.82 -9.27
N LEU A 247 -10.43 -17.65 -9.75
CA LEU A 247 -9.68 -16.87 -10.74
C LEU A 247 -8.31 -16.43 -10.21
N LEU A 248 -8.25 -15.96 -8.97
CA LEU A 248 -6.99 -15.55 -8.33
C LEU A 248 -6.03 -16.72 -8.17
N LYS A 249 -6.52 -17.90 -7.76
CA LYS A 249 -5.72 -19.13 -7.71
C LYS A 249 -5.19 -19.55 -9.08
N ALA A 250 -6.00 -19.44 -10.13
CA ALA A 250 -5.57 -19.72 -11.50
C ALA A 250 -4.40 -18.82 -11.96
N VAL A 251 -4.37 -17.57 -11.49
CA VAL A 251 -3.31 -16.59 -11.78
C VAL A 251 -2.17 -16.62 -10.72
N ARG A 252 -2.20 -17.57 -9.77
CA ARG A 252 -1.20 -17.73 -8.68
C ARG A 252 -1.05 -16.51 -7.77
N ILE A 253 -2.14 -15.83 -7.45
CA ILE A 253 -2.16 -14.72 -6.51
C ILE A 253 -2.56 -15.27 -5.12
N GLU A 254 -1.65 -15.19 -4.14
CA GLU A 254 -1.87 -15.69 -2.78
C GLU A 254 -2.40 -14.60 -1.82
N GLY A 255 -3.27 -14.99 -0.89
CA GLY A 255 -3.79 -14.13 0.17
C GLY A 255 -3.08 -14.36 1.50
N LYS A 256 -3.02 -13.32 2.35
CA LYS A 256 -2.54 -13.43 3.73
C LYS A 256 -3.69 -13.81 4.68
N PRO A 257 -3.49 -14.72 5.66
CA PRO A 257 -4.49 -15.02 6.70
C PRO A 257 -4.67 -13.84 7.70
N GLY A 258 -5.83 -13.76 8.38
CA GLY A 258 -6.12 -12.78 9.44
C GLY A 258 -6.92 -11.52 9.04
N LEU A 259 -7.92 -11.63 8.15
CA LEU A 259 -8.65 -10.49 7.55
C LEU A 259 -10.07 -10.34 8.10
N ARG A 260 -10.50 -9.11 8.44
CA ARG A 260 -11.93 -8.77 8.60
C ARG A 260 -12.63 -8.90 7.25
N ASN A 261 -13.96 -9.10 7.20
CA ASN A 261 -14.70 -9.37 5.96
C ASN A 261 -14.02 -10.45 5.12
N ALA A 262 -13.68 -11.58 5.73
CA ALA A 262 -12.84 -12.62 5.16
C ALA A 262 -13.28 -13.01 3.74
N ASN A 263 -14.57 -12.97 3.41
CA ASN A 263 -15.09 -13.23 2.07
C ASN A 263 -14.84 -12.11 1.05
N LEU A 264 -14.97 -10.84 1.44
CA LEU A 264 -14.74 -9.67 0.59
C LEU A 264 -13.23 -9.40 0.40
N ILE A 265 -12.46 -9.44 1.49
CA ILE A 265 -11.04 -9.07 1.46
C ILE A 265 -10.16 -10.23 0.99
N SER A 266 -10.57 -11.50 1.13
CA SER A 266 -9.87 -12.61 0.47
C SER A 266 -9.91 -12.53 -1.06
N VAL A 267 -10.76 -11.67 -1.63
CA VAL A 267 -10.75 -11.36 -3.06
C VAL A 267 -10.04 -10.03 -3.32
N VAL A 268 -10.40 -8.96 -2.61
CA VAL A 268 -9.84 -7.61 -2.88
C VAL A 268 -8.39 -7.49 -2.42
N GLY A 269 -8.03 -8.03 -1.26
CA GLY A 269 -6.67 -7.98 -0.72
C GLY A 269 -5.62 -8.56 -1.69
N PRO A 270 -5.80 -9.78 -2.20
CA PRO A 270 -4.92 -10.34 -3.21
C PRO A 270 -4.85 -9.51 -4.50
N LEU A 271 -5.98 -8.93 -4.96
CA LEU A 271 -6.00 -8.06 -6.15
C LEU A 271 -5.18 -6.78 -5.95
N VAL A 272 -5.35 -6.11 -4.81
CA VAL A 272 -4.59 -4.89 -4.48
C VAL A 272 -3.11 -5.21 -4.33
N ASN A 273 -2.76 -6.24 -3.54
CA ASN A 273 -1.37 -6.69 -3.38
C ASN A 273 -0.73 -7.08 -4.72
N PHE A 274 -1.47 -7.76 -5.59
CA PHE A 274 -1.02 -8.08 -6.93
C PHE A 274 -0.61 -6.82 -7.68
N ILE A 275 -1.49 -5.83 -7.78
CA ILE A 275 -1.21 -4.57 -8.47
C ILE A 275 -0.06 -3.80 -7.81
N GLU A 276 0.02 -3.75 -6.48
CA GLU A 276 1.10 -3.09 -5.75
C GLU A 276 2.45 -3.76 -5.97
N SER A 277 2.49 -5.08 -6.10
CA SER A 277 3.70 -5.85 -6.38
C SER A 277 4.20 -5.71 -7.83
N LEU A 278 3.37 -5.21 -8.74
CA LEU A 278 3.77 -5.03 -10.13
C LEU A 278 4.90 -3.98 -10.28
N PRO A 279 5.88 -4.21 -11.17
CA PRO A 279 6.90 -3.21 -11.52
C PRO A 279 6.29 -1.91 -12.05
N ALA A 280 7.02 -0.80 -11.92
CA ALA A 280 6.55 0.52 -12.37
C ALA A 280 6.24 0.55 -13.89
N TYR A 281 6.99 -0.21 -14.70
CA TYR A 281 6.69 -0.43 -16.13
C TYR A 281 5.27 -0.97 -16.32
N THR A 282 4.92 -2.07 -15.66
CA THR A 282 3.59 -2.68 -15.78
C THR A 282 2.48 -1.77 -15.25
N LYS A 283 2.78 -0.95 -14.24
CA LYS A 283 1.82 0.03 -13.71
C LYS A 283 1.49 1.15 -14.71
N ASN A 284 2.41 1.48 -15.61
CA ASN A 284 2.30 2.65 -16.49
C ASN A 284 2.13 2.30 -17.98
N THR A 285 2.52 1.09 -18.40
CA THR A 285 2.51 0.69 -19.81
C THR A 285 1.13 0.80 -20.44
N LYS A 286 1.10 1.23 -21.71
CA LYS A 286 -0.08 1.23 -22.58
C LYS A 286 -0.05 0.09 -23.60
N GLN A 287 1.01 -0.71 -23.65
CA GLN A 287 1.18 -1.89 -24.52
C GLN A 287 0.44 -3.14 -23.99
N ILE A 288 -0.73 -2.93 -23.39
CA ILE A 288 -1.62 -3.97 -22.90
C ILE A 288 -3.06 -3.63 -23.36
N SER A 289 -3.94 -4.63 -23.36
CA SER A 289 -5.33 -4.50 -23.80
C SER A 289 -6.07 -3.35 -23.08
N ARG A 290 -7.13 -2.86 -23.71
CA ARG A 290 -7.96 -1.80 -23.13
C ARG A 290 -8.60 -2.28 -21.82
N GLU A 291 -9.01 -3.54 -21.78
CA GLU A 291 -9.59 -4.24 -20.65
C GLU A 291 -8.57 -4.32 -19.50
N ALA A 292 -7.34 -4.79 -19.74
CA ALA A 292 -6.29 -4.87 -18.74
C ALA A 292 -5.95 -3.49 -18.14
N ARG A 293 -5.90 -2.43 -18.97
CA ARG A 293 -5.72 -1.05 -18.48
C ARG A 293 -6.84 -0.61 -17.56
N ARG A 294 -8.10 -0.89 -17.92
CA ARG A 294 -9.26 -0.52 -17.10
C ARG A 294 -9.31 -1.31 -15.80
N VAL A 295 -8.98 -2.60 -15.83
CA VAL A 295 -8.89 -3.44 -14.63
C VAL A 295 -7.80 -2.93 -13.70
N ARG A 296 -6.61 -2.62 -14.23
CA ARG A 296 -5.51 -2.00 -13.46
C ARG A 296 -5.96 -0.71 -12.77
N LEU A 297 -6.60 0.21 -13.51
CA LEU A 297 -7.07 1.49 -12.96
C LEU A 297 -8.21 1.32 -11.95
N ALA A 298 -9.13 0.38 -12.17
CA ALA A 298 -10.21 0.08 -11.23
C ALA A 298 -9.66 -0.40 -9.88
N ILE A 299 -8.67 -1.30 -9.89
CA ILE A 299 -8.05 -1.79 -8.66
C ILE A 299 -7.20 -0.70 -7.98
N GLN A 300 -6.43 0.09 -8.74
CA GLN A 300 -5.58 1.15 -8.18
C GLN A 300 -6.36 2.28 -7.48
N ASN A 301 -7.52 2.64 -8.02
CA ASN A 301 -8.33 3.76 -7.52
C ASN A 301 -9.49 3.29 -6.63
N SER A 302 -9.54 2.00 -6.28
CA SER A 302 -10.64 1.43 -5.51
C SER A 302 -10.62 1.93 -4.07
N VAL A 303 -11.68 2.65 -3.69
CA VAL A 303 -11.90 3.10 -2.30
C VAL A 303 -12.87 2.17 -1.54
N ASP A 304 -13.80 1.52 -2.25
CA ASP A 304 -14.79 0.59 -1.70
C ASP A 304 -14.59 -0.82 -2.33
N PRO A 305 -14.19 -1.83 -1.55
CA PRO A 305 -13.97 -3.20 -2.04
C PRO A 305 -15.23 -3.87 -2.63
N ALA A 306 -16.41 -3.56 -2.11
CA ALA A 306 -17.65 -4.12 -2.63
C ALA A 306 -17.96 -3.51 -4.00
N ARG A 307 -17.81 -2.18 -4.12
CA ARG A 307 -17.96 -1.49 -5.40
C ARG A 307 -16.96 -2.01 -6.43
N LEU A 308 -15.71 -2.28 -6.03
CA LEU A 308 -14.71 -2.86 -6.92
C LEU A 308 -15.18 -4.19 -7.52
N ILE A 309 -15.65 -5.12 -6.68
CA ILE A 309 -16.04 -6.47 -7.11
C ILE A 309 -17.33 -6.43 -7.93
N PHE A 310 -18.38 -5.76 -7.44
CA PHE A 310 -19.71 -5.84 -8.02
C PHE A 310 -19.94 -4.86 -9.17
N GLU A 311 -19.19 -3.76 -9.23
CA GLU A 311 -19.40 -2.73 -10.23
C GLU A 311 -18.17 -2.45 -11.09
N ASP A 312 -17.04 -2.08 -10.48
CA ASP A 312 -15.93 -1.50 -11.22
C ASP A 312 -15.20 -2.55 -12.07
N LEU A 313 -15.00 -3.77 -11.58
CA LEU A 313 -14.37 -4.86 -12.33
C LEU A 313 -15.24 -5.34 -13.52
N PRO A 314 -16.55 -5.61 -13.38
CA PRO A 314 -17.41 -5.92 -14.53
C PRO A 314 -17.45 -4.80 -15.56
N LYS A 315 -17.58 -3.53 -15.12
CA LYS A 315 -17.54 -2.36 -16.00
C LYS A 315 -16.19 -2.23 -16.71
N ALA A 316 -15.08 -2.56 -16.05
CA ALA A 316 -13.73 -2.48 -16.60
C ALA A 316 -13.51 -3.42 -17.79
N VAL A 317 -14.00 -4.66 -17.69
CA VAL A 317 -13.92 -5.66 -18.78
C VAL A 317 -15.03 -5.50 -19.83
N GLY A 318 -15.89 -4.49 -19.69
CA GLY A 318 -16.94 -4.16 -20.65
C GLY A 318 -18.14 -5.10 -20.61
N VAL A 319 -18.40 -5.76 -19.48
CA VAL A 319 -19.59 -6.58 -19.28
C VAL A 319 -20.60 -5.77 -18.47
N LYS A 320 -21.76 -5.48 -19.06
CA LYS A 320 -22.90 -4.96 -18.30
C LYS A 320 -23.48 -6.13 -17.51
N VAL A 321 -23.41 -6.02 -16.19
CA VAL A 321 -24.05 -6.96 -15.28
C VAL A 321 -25.29 -6.24 -14.77
N ASP A 322 -26.46 -6.70 -15.19
CA ASP A 322 -27.73 -6.07 -14.83
C ASP A 322 -28.16 -6.46 -13.40
N ALA A 323 -27.64 -7.56 -12.84
CA ALA A 323 -27.90 -8.01 -11.46
C ALA A 323 -26.71 -8.77 -10.85
N LYS A 324 -26.48 -8.65 -9.53
CA LYS A 324 -25.39 -9.39 -8.83
C LYS A 324 -25.40 -10.90 -9.09
N GLU A 325 -26.58 -11.47 -9.27
CA GLU A 325 -26.83 -12.90 -9.56
C GLU A 325 -26.22 -13.40 -10.87
N THR A 326 -26.01 -12.52 -11.86
CA THR A 326 -25.42 -12.94 -13.13
C THR A 326 -23.89 -13.08 -13.05
N ILE A 327 -23.22 -12.51 -12.05
CA ILE A 327 -21.75 -12.52 -11.95
C ILE A 327 -21.16 -13.94 -11.82
N PRO A 328 -21.62 -14.82 -10.92
CA PRO A 328 -21.08 -16.17 -10.78
C PRO A 328 -21.31 -17.05 -12.00
N MET A 329 -22.40 -16.82 -12.74
CA MET A 329 -22.79 -17.63 -13.90
C MET A 329 -22.22 -17.09 -15.21
N ASN A 330 -21.70 -15.86 -15.22
CA ASN A 330 -21.16 -15.22 -16.41
C ASN A 330 -19.73 -15.66 -16.70
N LYS A 331 -19.59 -16.78 -17.42
CA LYS A 331 -18.30 -17.30 -17.90
C LYS A 331 -17.54 -16.29 -18.76
N HIS A 332 -18.23 -15.39 -19.47
CA HIS A 332 -17.57 -14.36 -20.28
C HIS A 332 -16.86 -13.31 -19.42
N LEU A 333 -17.48 -12.88 -18.31
CA LEU A 333 -16.87 -12.00 -17.33
C LEU A 333 -15.62 -12.66 -16.72
N GLN A 334 -15.75 -13.91 -16.28
CA GLN A 334 -14.65 -14.68 -15.69
C GLN A 334 -13.46 -14.81 -16.64
N ASN A 335 -13.71 -15.21 -17.89
CA ASN A 335 -12.66 -15.38 -18.89
C ASN A 335 -11.98 -14.04 -19.22
N LYS A 336 -12.75 -12.97 -19.45
CA LYS A 336 -12.16 -11.65 -19.75
C LYS A 336 -11.32 -11.11 -18.60
N LEU A 337 -11.79 -11.27 -17.36
CA LEU A 337 -11.05 -10.84 -16.19
C LEU A 337 -9.79 -11.67 -15.99
N HIS A 338 -9.87 -12.99 -16.18
CA HIS A 338 -8.70 -13.87 -16.15
C HIS A 338 -7.66 -13.43 -17.19
N THR A 339 -8.08 -13.22 -18.44
CA THR A 339 -7.18 -12.75 -19.50
C THR A 339 -6.53 -11.41 -19.15
N ALA A 340 -7.30 -10.45 -18.61
CA ALA A 340 -6.78 -9.15 -18.21
C ALA A 340 -5.75 -9.26 -17.07
N LEU A 341 -6.03 -10.03 -16.02
CA LEU A 341 -5.11 -10.23 -14.89
C LEU A 341 -3.85 -11.02 -15.32
N TYR A 342 -4.01 -12.04 -16.14
CA TYR A 342 -2.90 -12.80 -16.72
C TYR A 342 -2.01 -11.91 -17.59
N GLU A 343 -2.59 -11.08 -18.45
CA GLU A 343 -1.85 -10.12 -19.26
C GLU A 343 -1.03 -9.14 -18.41
N LEU A 344 -1.61 -8.60 -17.33
CA LEU A 344 -0.88 -7.75 -16.38
C LEU A 344 0.30 -8.49 -15.74
N SER A 345 0.13 -9.76 -15.36
CA SER A 345 1.22 -10.59 -14.81
C SER A 345 2.34 -10.87 -15.82
N GLN A 346 2.00 -10.98 -17.11
CA GLN A 346 2.95 -11.32 -18.18
C GLN A 346 3.61 -10.09 -18.81
N ALA A 347 3.10 -8.88 -18.59
CA ALA A 347 3.61 -7.67 -19.23
C ALA A 347 5.12 -7.44 -18.99
N PHE A 348 5.61 -7.57 -17.74
CA PHE A 348 7.02 -7.42 -17.43
C PHE A 348 7.89 -8.62 -17.88
N PRO A 349 7.48 -9.88 -17.68
CA PRO A 349 8.14 -11.03 -18.31
C PRO A 349 8.28 -10.90 -19.83
N ASN A 350 7.25 -10.39 -20.52
CA ASN A 350 7.29 -10.18 -21.96
C ASN A 350 8.29 -9.09 -22.36
N LEU A 351 8.34 -7.95 -21.65
CA LEU A 351 9.37 -6.94 -21.85
C LEU A 351 10.78 -7.55 -21.73
N ASN A 352 11.03 -8.37 -20.71
CA ASN A 352 12.31 -9.03 -20.52
C ASN A 352 12.67 -9.99 -21.67
N LYS A 353 11.68 -10.71 -22.21
CA LYS A 353 11.89 -11.56 -23.40
C LYS A 353 12.23 -10.74 -24.64
N GLU A 354 11.57 -9.59 -24.84
CA GLU A 354 11.89 -8.71 -25.97
C GLU A 354 13.30 -8.10 -25.84
N ILE A 355 13.71 -7.67 -24.64
CA ILE A 355 15.08 -7.21 -24.38
C ILE A 355 16.11 -8.31 -24.72
N GLN A 356 15.82 -9.56 -24.32
CA GLN A 356 16.68 -10.71 -24.64
C GLN A 356 16.76 -10.97 -26.15
N LYS A 357 15.64 -10.88 -26.87
CA LYS A 357 15.62 -11.02 -28.34
C LYS A 357 16.44 -9.94 -29.03
N VAL A 358 16.28 -8.68 -28.61
CA VAL A 358 17.07 -7.55 -29.13
C VAL A 358 18.55 -7.79 -28.88
N ALA A 359 18.93 -8.23 -27.68
CA ALA A 359 20.33 -8.56 -27.39
C ALA A 359 20.89 -9.69 -28.27
N LEU A 360 20.14 -10.78 -28.45
CA LEU A 360 20.53 -11.88 -29.33
C LEU A 360 20.68 -11.43 -30.79
N ALA A 361 19.76 -10.59 -31.28
CA ALA A 361 19.80 -10.05 -32.63
C ALA A 361 21.01 -9.13 -32.88
N VAL A 362 21.27 -8.17 -31.99
CA VAL A 362 22.38 -7.22 -32.13
C VAL A 362 23.74 -7.94 -32.15
N PHE A 363 23.90 -8.93 -31.26
CA PHE A 363 25.16 -9.68 -31.14
C PHE A 363 25.21 -10.94 -32.01
N LYS A 364 24.19 -11.20 -32.84
CA LYS A 364 24.10 -12.34 -33.76
C LYS A 364 24.37 -13.69 -33.08
N CYS A 365 23.69 -13.95 -31.97
CA CYS A 365 23.82 -15.20 -31.20
C CYS A 365 22.49 -15.95 -31.14
N ASP A 366 22.53 -17.29 -31.14
CA ASP A 366 21.32 -18.12 -31.08
C ASP A 366 20.79 -18.31 -29.66
N THR A 367 21.67 -18.32 -28.65
CA THR A 367 21.32 -18.58 -27.25
C THR A 367 21.98 -17.58 -26.29
N LEU A 368 21.33 -17.34 -25.14
CA LEU A 368 21.82 -16.40 -24.14
C LEU A 368 23.11 -16.86 -23.46
N ASP A 369 23.32 -18.17 -23.30
CA ASP A 369 24.56 -18.70 -22.71
C ASP A 369 25.75 -18.48 -23.64
N ARG A 370 25.56 -18.73 -24.95
CA ARG A 370 26.55 -18.41 -25.99
C ARG A 370 26.82 -16.92 -26.06
N LEU A 371 25.79 -16.10 -25.87
CA LEU A 371 25.94 -14.64 -25.81
C LEU A 371 26.88 -14.22 -24.68
N ILE A 372 26.66 -14.72 -23.45
CA ILE A 372 27.54 -14.40 -22.31
C ILE A 372 28.97 -14.85 -22.60
N GLU A 373 29.15 -16.10 -23.01
CA GLU A 373 30.48 -16.68 -23.21
C GLU A 373 31.25 -15.94 -24.32
N SER A 374 30.59 -15.70 -25.46
CA SER A 374 31.12 -14.94 -26.59
C SER A 374 31.53 -13.54 -26.16
N GLN A 375 30.60 -12.77 -25.57
CA GLN A 375 30.88 -11.38 -25.19
C GLN A 375 31.94 -11.30 -24.10
N ARG A 376 31.95 -12.23 -23.14
CA ARG A 376 32.95 -12.25 -22.08
C ARG A 376 34.36 -12.50 -22.61
N ASN A 377 34.52 -13.45 -23.53
CA ASN A 377 35.82 -13.73 -24.15
C ASN A 377 36.27 -12.55 -25.02
N ARG A 378 35.34 -11.91 -25.75
CA ARG A 378 35.60 -10.72 -26.56
C ARG A 378 36.00 -9.50 -25.73
N VAL A 379 35.35 -9.28 -24.59
CA VAL A 379 35.49 -8.05 -23.78
C VAL A 379 36.70 -8.08 -22.84
N LYS A 380 37.11 -9.26 -22.34
CA LYS A 380 38.26 -9.43 -21.42
C LYS A 380 39.53 -8.64 -21.82
N PRO A 381 40.03 -8.68 -23.06
CA PRO A 381 41.22 -7.92 -23.47
C PRO A 381 40.94 -6.42 -23.64
N LEU A 382 39.70 -6.02 -23.98
CA LEU A 382 39.33 -4.64 -24.31
C LEU A 382 39.25 -3.73 -23.09
N VAL A 383 38.91 -4.28 -21.91
CA VAL A 383 38.81 -3.52 -20.65
C VAL A 383 40.11 -2.76 -20.32
N LYS A 384 41.28 -3.33 -20.66
CA LYS A 384 42.58 -2.72 -20.39
C LYS A 384 42.93 -1.57 -21.35
N ILE A 385 42.31 -1.55 -22.53
CA ILE A 385 42.64 -0.63 -23.63
C ILE A 385 41.61 0.51 -23.69
N CYS A 386 40.41 0.30 -23.18
CA CYS A 386 39.33 1.28 -23.19
C CYS A 386 39.58 2.45 -22.20
N ASN A 387 39.59 3.67 -22.73
CA ASN A 387 39.68 4.92 -21.97
C ASN A 387 38.35 5.67 -21.85
N ASP A 388 37.33 5.28 -22.62
CA ASP A 388 35.98 5.85 -22.53
C ASP A 388 35.29 5.32 -21.27
N GLY A 389 34.90 6.22 -20.37
CA GLY A 389 34.30 5.87 -19.08
C GLY A 389 33.00 5.09 -19.21
N GLU A 390 32.12 5.45 -20.16
CA GLU A 390 30.82 4.81 -20.34
C GLU A 390 30.97 3.41 -20.92
N VAL A 391 31.76 3.28 -21.99
CA VAL A 391 32.01 1.98 -22.62
C VAL A 391 32.76 1.06 -21.66
N LYS A 392 33.72 1.58 -20.89
CA LYS A 392 34.47 0.78 -19.91
C LYS A 392 33.59 0.21 -18.80
N GLN A 393 32.58 0.94 -18.33
CA GLN A 393 31.62 0.42 -17.35
C GLN A 393 30.80 -0.74 -17.93
N LEU A 394 30.35 -0.62 -19.17
CA LEU A 394 29.66 -1.69 -19.88
C LEU A 394 30.55 -2.93 -20.05
N LEU A 395 31.81 -2.74 -20.45
CA LEU A 395 32.79 -3.82 -20.59
C LEU A 395 33.06 -4.53 -19.27
N LEU A 396 33.17 -3.78 -18.17
CA LEU A 396 33.33 -4.35 -16.83
C LEU A 396 32.11 -5.17 -16.40
N ALA A 397 30.89 -4.72 -16.73
CA ALA A 397 29.67 -5.46 -16.47
C ALA A 397 29.59 -6.75 -17.30
N MET A 398 29.90 -6.69 -18.60
CA MET A 398 29.95 -7.86 -19.49
C MET A 398 31.00 -8.90 -19.06
N LYS A 399 32.08 -8.47 -18.40
CA LYS A 399 33.14 -9.36 -17.90
C LYS A 399 32.73 -10.20 -16.69
N ARG A 400 31.80 -9.73 -15.86
CA ARG A 400 31.42 -10.37 -14.58
C ARG A 400 30.88 -11.78 -14.80
N ASP A 401 31.21 -12.67 -13.86
CA ASP A 401 30.61 -14.00 -13.79
C ASP A 401 29.13 -13.89 -13.44
N SER A 402 28.25 -14.44 -14.28
CA SER A 402 26.84 -14.61 -13.96
C SER A 402 26.43 -16.04 -14.30
N HIS A 403 25.77 -16.69 -13.35
CA HIS A 403 25.18 -18.02 -13.54
C HIS A 403 23.76 -17.95 -14.11
N ASN A 404 23.19 -16.74 -14.23
CA ASN A 404 21.86 -16.52 -14.79
C ASN A 404 21.94 -15.56 -15.99
N ALA A 405 21.68 -16.11 -17.17
CA ALA A 405 21.78 -15.40 -18.43
C ALA A 405 20.73 -14.29 -18.60
N ALA A 406 19.52 -14.51 -18.10
CA ALA A 406 18.45 -13.52 -18.14
C ALA A 406 18.77 -12.32 -17.26
N GLU A 407 19.26 -12.55 -16.04
CA GLU A 407 19.66 -11.46 -15.12
C GLU A 407 20.89 -10.70 -15.62
N TRP A 408 21.82 -11.37 -16.31
CA TRP A 408 22.97 -10.71 -16.93
C TRP A 408 22.54 -9.72 -18.02
N VAL A 409 21.65 -10.14 -18.93
CA VAL A 409 21.10 -9.25 -19.96
C VAL A 409 20.34 -8.08 -19.34
N LYS A 410 19.57 -8.33 -18.27
CA LYS A 410 18.88 -7.27 -17.55
C LYS A 410 19.85 -6.23 -16.97
N GLY A 411 20.91 -6.68 -16.32
CA GLY A 411 21.94 -5.79 -15.77
C GLY A 411 22.58 -4.92 -16.84
N ILE A 412 22.85 -5.50 -18.02
CA ILE A 412 23.40 -4.76 -19.17
C ILE A 412 22.41 -3.73 -19.71
N ALA A 413 21.14 -4.12 -19.89
CA ALA A 413 20.12 -3.21 -20.39
C ALA A 413 19.89 -2.03 -19.44
N GLY A 414 19.90 -2.28 -18.13
CA GLY A 414 19.81 -1.24 -17.11
C GLY A 414 21.00 -0.26 -17.15
N LEU A 415 22.21 -0.76 -17.39
CA LEU A 415 23.41 0.09 -17.53
C LEU A 415 23.40 0.94 -18.80
N ILE A 416 22.98 0.39 -19.94
CA ILE A 416 22.90 1.11 -21.22
C ILE A 416 21.86 2.24 -21.16
N MET A 417 20.75 2.01 -20.46
CA MET A 417 19.70 3.01 -20.29
C MET A 417 19.93 3.95 -19.10
N GLY A 418 20.83 3.59 -18.16
CA GLY A 418 21.09 4.36 -16.95
C GLY A 418 19.95 4.32 -15.92
N LYS A 419 19.02 3.36 -16.05
CA LYS A 419 17.85 3.20 -15.17
C LYS A 419 17.40 1.73 -15.09
N PRO A 420 16.83 1.29 -13.96
CA PRO A 420 16.35 -0.09 -13.81
C PRO A 420 15.22 -0.39 -14.80
N ILE A 421 15.15 -1.63 -15.28
CA ILE A 421 14.17 -2.08 -16.30
C ILE A 421 12.75 -1.98 -15.77
N GLU A 422 12.58 -2.17 -14.46
CA GLU A 422 11.33 -2.02 -13.74
C GLU A 422 10.74 -0.61 -13.88
N SER A 423 11.55 0.40 -14.22
CA SER A 423 11.15 1.80 -14.39
C SER A 423 11.00 2.25 -15.85
N TRP A 424 11.12 1.32 -16.80
CA TRP A 424 11.01 1.64 -18.21
C TRP A 424 9.58 2.09 -18.58
N ASN A 425 9.46 2.72 -19.74
CA ASN A 425 8.24 3.13 -20.41
C ASN A 425 8.17 2.48 -21.81
N ASP A 426 7.05 2.69 -22.51
CA ASP A 426 6.78 2.04 -23.79
C ASP A 426 7.76 2.42 -24.92
N ASN A 427 8.47 3.54 -24.81
CA ASN A 427 9.44 4.01 -25.82
C ASN A 427 10.87 3.55 -25.50
N ASP A 428 11.15 3.12 -24.27
CA ASP A 428 12.51 2.79 -23.84
C ASP A 428 13.09 1.58 -24.56
N LEU A 429 12.25 0.64 -25.00
CA LEU A 429 12.71 -0.54 -25.74
C LEU A 429 13.37 -0.15 -27.08
N ALA A 430 12.76 0.78 -27.83
CA ALA A 430 13.32 1.26 -29.09
C ALA A 430 14.60 2.08 -28.89
N ILE A 431 14.65 2.87 -27.81
CA ILE A 431 15.87 3.63 -27.44
C ILE A 431 16.98 2.66 -27.02
N PHE A 432 16.64 1.62 -26.27
CA PHE A 432 17.57 0.57 -25.87
C PHE A 432 18.16 -0.15 -27.08
N GLU A 433 17.34 -0.54 -28.07
CA GLU A 433 17.81 -1.17 -29.30
C GLU A 433 18.82 -0.28 -30.05
N ALA A 434 18.51 0.99 -30.25
CA ALA A 434 19.40 1.93 -30.92
C ALA A 434 20.73 2.13 -30.15
N ARG A 435 20.66 2.29 -28.81
CA ARG A 435 21.86 2.43 -27.97
C ARG A 435 22.68 1.14 -27.94
N LEU A 436 22.03 -0.02 -27.91
CA LEU A 436 22.72 -1.30 -27.91
C LEU A 436 23.49 -1.50 -29.21
N HIS A 437 22.92 -1.13 -30.35
CA HIS A 437 23.62 -1.11 -31.63
C HIS A 437 24.84 -0.16 -31.62
N ASP A 438 24.70 1.04 -31.08
CA ASP A 438 25.82 1.99 -30.96
C ASP A 438 26.94 1.43 -30.07
N TYR A 439 26.61 0.88 -28.90
CA TYR A 439 27.60 0.21 -28.05
C TYR A 439 28.25 -0.99 -28.74
N ALA A 440 27.49 -1.83 -29.43
CA ALA A 440 28.05 -2.95 -30.18
C ALA A 440 29.05 -2.47 -31.25
N ASN A 441 28.73 -1.38 -31.96
CA ASN A 441 29.63 -0.77 -32.93
C ASN A 441 30.90 -0.21 -32.27
N ARG A 442 30.77 0.51 -31.14
CA ARG A 442 31.92 1.01 -30.37
C ARG A 442 32.81 -0.12 -29.86
N ILE A 443 32.24 -1.25 -29.44
CA ILE A 443 32.99 -2.45 -29.03
C ILE A 443 33.75 -3.03 -30.22
N ASN A 444 33.10 -3.18 -31.39
CA ASN A 444 33.76 -3.64 -32.61
C ASN A 444 34.91 -2.69 -33.02
N HIS A 445 34.72 -1.37 -32.88
CA HIS A 445 35.77 -0.39 -33.11
C HIS A 445 36.96 -0.55 -32.15
N LEU A 446 36.69 -0.72 -30.85
CA LEU A 446 37.74 -1.00 -29.87
C LEU A 446 38.48 -2.31 -30.14
N GLU A 447 37.78 -3.34 -30.60
CA GLU A 447 38.36 -4.62 -30.99
C GLU A 447 39.30 -4.46 -32.19
N THR A 448 38.89 -3.71 -33.21
CA THR A 448 39.78 -3.36 -34.34
C THR A 448 40.98 -2.53 -33.90
N LEU A 449 40.82 -1.60 -32.95
CA LEU A 449 41.94 -0.85 -32.39
C LEU A 449 42.87 -1.75 -31.56
N ALA A 450 42.33 -2.74 -30.84
CA ALA A 450 43.12 -3.67 -30.04
C ALA A 450 43.93 -4.65 -30.90
N SER A 451 43.35 -5.18 -31.98
CA SER A 451 44.07 -6.02 -32.96
C SER A 451 45.18 -5.23 -33.66
N VAL A 452 44.92 -3.96 -33.94
CA VAL A 452 45.90 -3.03 -34.45
C VAL A 452 46.95 -2.69 -33.38
N LYS A 453 46.58 -2.51 -32.10
CA LYS A 453 47.53 -2.22 -31.01
C LYS A 453 48.47 -3.38 -30.69
N ALA A 454 48.00 -4.61 -30.81
CA ALA A 454 48.86 -5.79 -30.79
C ALA A 454 49.90 -5.77 -31.92
N LYS A 455 49.58 -5.15 -33.07
CA LYS A 455 50.53 -4.86 -34.17
C LYS A 455 51.35 -3.55 -33.95
N LEU A 456 50.79 -2.54 -33.26
CA LEU A 456 51.40 -1.22 -32.96
C LEU A 456 52.43 -1.27 -31.80
N SER A 457 52.64 -2.39 -31.10
CA SER A 457 53.74 -2.52 -30.13
C SER A 457 55.15 -2.41 -30.77
N ARG A 458 55.23 -2.18 -32.09
CA ARG A 458 56.42 -1.67 -32.78
C ARG A 458 56.33 -0.14 -32.84
N GLU A 459 57.32 0.53 -32.26
CA GLU A 459 57.41 1.98 -32.04
C GLU A 459 56.97 2.84 -33.26
N GLY A 460 56.17 3.88 -33.00
CA GLY A 460 55.90 4.98 -33.98
C GLY A 460 54.73 4.79 -34.94
N ALA A 461 53.72 3.98 -34.60
CA ALA A 461 52.66 3.63 -35.54
C ALA A 461 51.32 4.39 -35.31
N ARG A 462 50.64 4.79 -36.38
CA ARG A 462 49.38 5.57 -36.41
C ARG A 462 48.30 4.85 -37.24
N VAL A 463 47.04 5.01 -36.86
CA VAL A 463 45.90 4.39 -37.56
C VAL A 463 45.13 5.46 -38.33
N ILE A 464 44.90 5.22 -39.62
CA ILE A 464 44.00 6.04 -40.45
C ILE A 464 42.75 5.22 -40.71
N SER A 465 41.58 5.84 -40.51
CA SER A 465 40.27 5.26 -40.84
C SER A 465 39.57 6.15 -41.85
N MET A 466 39.06 5.57 -42.92
CA MET A 466 38.26 6.25 -43.93
C MET A 466 36.89 5.59 -44.04
N MET A 467 35.84 6.38 -43.87
CA MET A 467 34.46 5.94 -44.07
C MET A 467 34.11 6.15 -45.53
N MET A 468 33.73 5.06 -46.19
CA MET A 468 33.32 5.07 -47.59
C MET A 468 31.86 5.50 -47.72
N PRO A 469 31.41 5.95 -48.91
CA PRO A 469 30.03 6.32 -49.16
C PRO A 469 29.00 5.21 -48.90
N ASP A 470 29.43 3.94 -48.93
CA ASP A 470 28.60 2.76 -48.64
C ASP A 470 28.46 2.46 -47.13
N GLY A 471 29.06 3.30 -46.27
CA GLY A 471 29.06 3.13 -44.81
C GLY A 471 30.10 2.13 -44.29
N SER A 472 30.88 1.49 -45.16
CA SER A 472 32.01 0.65 -44.76
C SER A 472 33.17 1.52 -44.29
N ILE A 473 33.99 1.01 -43.36
CA ILE A 473 35.17 1.72 -42.86
C ILE A 473 36.43 0.93 -43.20
N ARG A 474 37.27 1.51 -44.03
CA ARG A 474 38.59 0.98 -44.38
C ARG A 474 39.65 1.56 -43.44
N ARG A 475 40.58 0.73 -42.97
CA ARG A 475 41.60 1.13 -42.00
C ARG A 475 42.98 0.63 -42.40
N ALA A 476 43.98 1.49 -42.29
CA ALA A 476 45.39 1.13 -42.46
C ALA A 476 46.18 1.50 -41.20
N VAL A 477 47.19 0.67 -40.91
CA VAL A 477 48.16 0.90 -39.84
C VAL A 477 49.46 1.36 -40.48
N ILE A 478 49.86 2.59 -40.21
CA ILE A 478 51.09 3.17 -40.73
C ILE A 478 52.15 3.13 -39.63
N THR A 479 53.21 2.35 -39.80
CA THR A 479 54.36 2.29 -38.89
C THR A 479 55.46 3.28 -39.31
N GLY A 480 56.10 3.96 -38.35
CA GLY A 480 57.25 4.85 -38.63
C GLY A 480 56.89 6.23 -39.19
N ALA A 481 55.66 6.71 -39.00
CA ALA A 481 55.20 7.98 -39.55
C ALA A 481 55.95 9.21 -38.99
N ASP A 482 56.45 9.12 -37.75
CA ASP A 482 57.12 10.24 -37.09
C ASP A 482 58.58 10.45 -37.51
N GLU A 483 59.26 9.40 -37.98
CA GLU A 483 60.66 9.44 -38.46
C GLU A 483 60.79 9.75 -39.96
N ASN A 484 59.69 9.77 -40.71
CA ASN A 484 59.72 9.99 -42.16
C ASN A 484 59.82 11.48 -42.52
N TYR A 485 61.04 12.04 -42.42
CA TYR A 485 61.36 13.43 -42.78
C TYR A 485 60.99 13.78 -44.24
N LYS A 486 61.12 12.81 -45.17
CA LYS A 486 60.74 12.99 -46.58
C LYS A 486 59.22 13.12 -46.76
N GLY A 487 58.44 12.33 -46.03
CA GLY A 487 56.97 12.41 -46.04
C GLY A 487 56.46 13.74 -45.51
N LYS A 488 57.00 14.21 -44.38
CA LYS A 488 56.65 15.52 -43.79
C LYS A 488 56.98 16.70 -44.73
N LYS A 489 58.11 16.64 -45.44
CA LYS A 489 58.50 17.66 -46.43
C LYS A 489 57.55 17.67 -47.64
N LYS A 490 57.21 16.49 -48.19
CA LYS A 490 56.25 16.38 -49.31
C LYS A 490 54.84 16.86 -48.92
N ALA A 491 54.36 16.52 -47.71
CA ALA A 491 53.06 17.00 -47.23
C ALA A 491 53.02 18.54 -47.13
N LYS A 492 54.09 19.16 -46.61
CA LYS A 492 54.21 20.64 -46.60
C LYS A 492 54.25 21.24 -48.00
N ASP A 493 54.92 20.58 -48.94
CA ASP A 493 54.99 21.03 -50.35
C ASP A 493 53.63 20.93 -51.06
N ILE A 494 52.85 19.89 -50.78
CA ILE A 494 51.48 19.73 -51.31
C ILE A 494 50.57 20.82 -50.76
N ILE A 495 50.67 21.12 -49.45
CA ILE A 495 49.85 22.17 -48.82
C ILE A 495 50.27 23.58 -49.29
N SER A 496 51.55 23.82 -49.58
CA SER A 496 52.04 25.14 -50.00
C SER A 496 51.83 25.45 -51.48
N LYS A 497 51.71 24.44 -52.34
CA LYS A 497 51.60 24.59 -53.80
C LYS A 497 50.19 24.45 -54.36
N ASN A 498 49.23 24.02 -53.55
CA ASN A 498 47.86 23.79 -53.99
C ASN A 498 46.87 24.58 -53.12
N SER A 499 45.69 24.85 -53.66
CA SER A 499 44.57 25.33 -52.85
C SER A 499 44.15 24.29 -51.81
N ARG A 500 43.42 24.73 -50.78
CA ARG A 500 42.99 23.84 -49.69
C ARG A 500 42.12 22.68 -50.20
N ASP A 501 41.28 22.94 -51.19
CA ASP A 501 40.37 21.95 -51.76
C ASP A 501 41.13 20.93 -52.62
N GLU A 502 42.10 21.38 -53.42
CA GLU A 502 42.99 20.49 -54.18
C GLU A 502 43.85 19.61 -53.26
N ALA A 503 44.37 20.18 -52.17
CA ALA A 503 45.13 19.41 -51.18
C ALA A 503 44.26 18.36 -50.46
N GLN A 504 42.97 18.64 -50.22
CA GLN A 504 42.02 17.68 -49.67
C GLN A 504 41.69 16.57 -50.68
N ALA A 505 41.47 16.91 -51.96
CA ALA A 505 41.26 15.92 -53.01
C ALA A 505 42.47 14.98 -53.17
N ILE A 506 43.69 15.53 -53.11
CA ILE A 506 44.93 14.76 -53.12
C ILE A 506 45.02 13.83 -51.89
N LEU A 507 44.61 14.30 -50.71
CA LEU A 507 44.60 13.48 -49.49
C LEU A 507 43.62 12.29 -49.60
N VAL A 508 42.43 12.50 -50.15
CA VAL A 508 41.44 11.44 -50.37
C VAL A 508 41.99 10.42 -51.36
N ALA A 509 42.51 10.86 -52.51
CA ALA A 509 43.09 9.97 -53.52
C ALA A 509 44.29 9.16 -52.95
N LEU A 510 45.16 9.78 -52.16
CA LEU A 510 46.25 9.09 -51.46
C LEU A 510 45.73 8.09 -50.44
N ALA A 511 44.69 8.43 -49.68
CA ALA A 511 44.10 7.54 -48.70
C ALA A 511 43.43 6.32 -49.37
N GLU A 512 42.70 6.52 -50.47
CA GLU A 512 42.11 5.44 -51.27
C GLU A 512 43.18 4.49 -51.82
N GLU A 513 44.21 5.01 -52.48
CA GLU A 513 45.29 4.19 -53.06
C GLU A 513 46.07 3.40 -52.00
N LEU A 514 46.31 4.00 -50.83
CA LEU A 514 46.98 3.35 -49.70
C LEU A 514 46.10 2.32 -48.99
N LEU A 515 44.77 2.46 -49.07
CA LEU A 515 43.82 1.56 -48.44
C LEU A 515 43.39 0.41 -49.37
N ASP A 516 43.51 0.55 -50.70
CA ASP A 516 43.30 -0.52 -51.68
C ASP A 516 44.45 -1.55 -51.73
N GLY A 517 45.67 -1.15 -51.34
CA GLY A 517 46.85 -2.02 -51.37
C GLY A 517 47.00 -3.01 -50.21
N VAL A 518 46.06 -3.07 -49.25
CA VAL A 518 46.21 -3.85 -48.00
C VAL A 518 45.61 -5.29 -48.11
N ASP A 519 44.95 -5.62 -49.22
CA ASP A 519 44.37 -6.96 -49.49
C ASP A 519 45.20 -7.82 -50.48
N LYS A 520 46.53 -7.66 -50.52
CA LYS A 520 47.45 -8.60 -51.21
C LYS A 520 48.45 -9.25 -50.27
#